data_AF-A0A850QYF4-F1
#
_entry.id   AF-A0A850QYF4-F1
#
_cell.length_a   1.000
_cell.length_b   1.000
_cell.length_c   1.000
_cell.angle_alpha   90.00
_cell.angle_beta   90.00
_cell.angle_gamma   90.00
#
_symmetry.space_group_name_H-M   'P 1'
#
loop_
_entity.id
_entity.type
_entity.pdbx_description
1 polymer ?
#
loop_
_entity_poly.entity_id
_entity_poly.type
_entity_poly.pdbx_seq_one_letter_code
_entity_poly.pdbx_strand_id
1 'polypeptide(L)'
;MFLYPFNQKNGSPYPSQKAFESVLQKESVGHFGFNASNLCWHGGVHVSHNNAPWLKDESPLQAIADGVVVACRISDTYQHSTFEGQTLDYSSDFCLIQHTVANPKQSEETFTFYALYMHLAPLCSPHREVSEYPRYRLRTSQSAKMVEVTGESVSLDKGTIIEATSEEIVKQNGYGFKPFTVIRTSSGQWAEKTVWLAVEKDDPPSDIRRRFLGDAEQYQALLHDNKAWIEPDLWQPPRSLKRGSRVKALFLEPVRSGDYLMHAYKLLDSEETVWFVTGKYESSSSFFDTYADSYQLPNWLLTKVIARTCTERLSGRSDPKNNTQGELEAGAVAFHLPKDTLLRFDKTQDCSLQKLNGKMRLMARCQLDPTTPVKNSSGQLAREVWVCVEDEFIEVVQADTVALNSLHCFGTRSSLVISAGDAIGYLGRYDVANAEENKPPVTVRHQVHFELLSNEKPPQFFIDMYLGEADKENPYFVLSDISGCDGFLDLDEPSPFFQQLSAHTGKQGTSGFDILRNLVDW
;
A
#
# COMPACT_ATOMS: atom_id res chain seq x y z
N MET A 1 -4.58 -11.23 13.13
CA MET A 1 -3.22 -11.81 12.97
C MET A 1 -2.24 -10.81 13.55
N PHE A 2 -1.19 -11.25 14.26
CA PHE A 2 -0.12 -10.36 14.76
C PHE A 2 1.09 -10.41 13.85
N LEU A 3 1.62 -9.24 13.51
CA LEU A 3 2.81 -9.04 12.70
C LEU A 3 3.82 -8.22 13.48
N TYR A 4 5.09 -8.31 13.08
CA TYR A 4 6.10 -7.35 13.52
C TYR A 4 5.91 -6.00 12.81
N PRO A 5 6.36 -4.88 13.40
CA PRO A 5 6.15 -3.54 12.85
C PRO A 5 6.88 -3.30 11.52
N PHE A 6 7.73 -4.23 11.07
CA PHE A 6 8.34 -4.22 9.76
C PHE A 6 8.77 -5.62 9.33
N ASN A 7 8.92 -5.81 8.01
CA ASN A 7 9.44 -7.02 7.40
C ASN A 7 10.96 -6.91 7.13
N GLN A 8 11.57 -8.06 6.80
CA GLN A 8 12.94 -8.12 6.33
C GLN A 8 13.13 -7.33 5.02
N LYS A 9 14.38 -7.01 4.66
CA LYS A 9 14.69 -6.26 3.42
C LYS A 9 14.07 -6.85 2.15
N ASN A 10 13.99 -8.16 2.06
CA ASN A 10 13.39 -8.90 0.94
C ASN A 10 11.85 -8.90 0.96
N GLY A 11 11.22 -8.27 1.95
CA GLY A 11 9.77 -8.21 2.13
C GLY A 11 9.16 -9.37 2.93
N SER A 12 9.92 -10.43 3.25
CA SER A 12 9.36 -11.55 4.02
C SER A 12 9.20 -11.21 5.51
N PRO A 13 8.18 -11.77 6.18
CA PRO A 13 8.02 -11.64 7.62
C PRO A 13 9.17 -12.30 8.37
N TYR A 14 9.41 -11.87 9.61
CA TYR A 14 10.38 -12.52 10.48
C TYR A 14 9.87 -13.90 10.92
N PRO A 15 10.71 -14.95 10.86
CA PRO A 15 10.28 -16.31 11.16
C PRO A 15 10.11 -16.59 12.66
N SER A 16 10.65 -15.73 13.53
CA SER A 16 10.57 -15.85 14.99
C SER A 16 10.91 -14.54 15.70
N GLN A 17 10.55 -14.44 16.98
CA GLN A 17 10.91 -13.33 17.86
C GLN A 17 12.43 -13.14 17.91
N LYS A 18 13.18 -14.21 18.16
CA LYS A 18 14.65 -14.19 18.19
C LYS A 18 15.26 -13.62 16.91
N ALA A 19 14.67 -13.90 15.75
CA ALA A 19 15.12 -13.33 14.48
C ALA A 19 14.86 -11.82 14.40
N PHE A 20 13.72 -11.35 14.91
CA PHE A 20 13.38 -9.93 14.98
C PHE A 20 14.27 -9.18 15.98
N GLU A 21 14.43 -9.71 17.19
CA GLU A 21 15.29 -9.14 18.25
C GLU A 21 16.74 -9.02 17.81
N SER A 22 17.27 -9.99 17.04
CA SER A 22 18.63 -9.91 16.50
C SER A 22 18.86 -8.70 15.59
N VAL A 23 17.80 -8.11 15.04
CA VAL A 23 17.86 -6.84 14.31
C VAL A 23 17.82 -5.67 15.30
N LEU A 24 16.92 -5.70 16.29
CA LEU A 24 16.83 -4.64 17.31
C LEU A 24 18.13 -4.46 18.10
N GLN A 25 18.80 -5.55 18.47
CA GLN A 25 20.08 -5.57 19.21
C GLN A 25 21.24 -4.86 18.48
N LYS A 26 21.09 -4.55 17.18
CA LYS A 26 22.11 -3.79 16.43
C LYS A 26 22.04 -2.28 16.66
N GLU A 27 20.99 -1.78 17.33
CA GLU A 27 20.92 -0.38 17.75
C GLU A 27 21.80 -0.15 18.96
N SER A 28 22.63 0.89 18.93
CA SER A 28 23.52 1.23 20.03
C SER A 28 22.85 1.98 21.17
N VAL A 29 21.70 2.63 20.92
CA VAL A 29 20.96 3.44 21.89
C VAL A 29 19.46 3.29 21.64
N GLY A 30 18.67 3.17 22.70
CA GLY A 30 17.22 2.98 22.61
C GLY A 30 16.82 1.54 22.26
N HIS A 31 17.74 0.58 22.44
CA HIS A 31 17.39 -0.83 22.56
C HIS A 31 16.86 -1.06 23.98
N PHE A 32 15.80 -1.85 24.07
CA PHE A 32 15.08 -2.34 25.25
C PHE A 32 15.35 -1.65 26.61
N GLY A 33 14.34 -0.91 27.08
CA GLY A 33 14.07 -0.61 28.49
C GLY A 33 14.86 0.53 29.12
N PHE A 34 16.15 0.72 28.80
CA PHE A 34 16.97 1.71 29.52
C PHE A 34 17.94 2.46 28.61
N ASN A 35 17.98 3.78 28.75
CA ASN A 35 18.92 4.64 28.04
C ASN A 35 20.03 5.09 29.00
N ALA A 36 21.21 4.48 28.84
CA ALA A 36 22.37 4.81 29.66
C ALA A 36 22.88 6.25 29.46
N SER A 37 22.60 6.90 28.33
CA SER A 37 23.09 8.26 28.05
C SER A 37 22.38 9.34 28.87
N ASN A 38 21.14 9.10 29.31
CA ASN A 38 20.37 10.03 30.14
C ASN A 38 19.85 9.38 31.44
N LEU A 39 20.32 8.17 31.75
CA LEU A 39 19.99 7.39 32.93
C LEU A 39 18.49 7.19 33.13
N CYS A 40 17.72 7.02 32.04
CA CYS A 40 16.28 6.88 32.15
C CYS A 40 15.74 5.57 31.56
N TRP A 41 14.68 5.06 32.16
CA TRP A 41 13.80 4.06 31.57
C TRP A 41 13.23 4.60 30.27
N HIS A 42 13.09 3.71 29.29
CA HIS A 42 12.69 4.02 27.94
C HIS A 42 11.64 3.01 27.50
N GLY A 43 10.38 3.46 27.40
CA GLY A 43 9.20 2.60 27.27
C GLY A 43 9.06 1.88 25.92
N GLY A 44 9.72 2.39 24.87
CA GLY A 44 9.65 1.82 23.53
C GLY A 44 10.99 1.35 22.99
N VAL A 45 11.01 1.00 21.70
CA VAL A 45 12.19 0.56 20.98
C VAL A 45 12.49 1.51 19.82
N HIS A 46 13.77 1.80 19.62
CA HIS A 46 14.22 2.53 18.44
C HIS A 46 14.50 1.55 17.31
N VAL A 47 14.07 1.92 16.11
CA VAL A 47 14.46 1.28 14.86
C VAL A 47 15.05 2.36 13.98
N SER A 48 16.27 2.16 13.48
CA SER A 48 16.96 3.19 12.71
C SER A 48 17.56 2.64 11.44
N HIS A 49 18.08 3.54 10.60
CA HIS A 49 18.80 3.13 9.40
C HIS A 49 20.07 2.29 9.68
N ASN A 50 20.55 2.23 10.92
CA ASN A 50 21.68 1.38 11.30
C ASN A 50 21.29 -0.10 11.32
N ASN A 51 20.14 -0.45 11.90
CA ASN A 51 19.68 -1.83 11.97
C ASN A 51 18.73 -2.24 10.84
N ALA A 52 17.96 -1.29 10.29
CA ALA A 52 16.96 -1.52 9.26
C ALA A 52 16.96 -0.42 8.17
N PRO A 53 18.05 -0.28 7.37
CA PRO A 53 18.21 0.80 6.39
C PRO A 53 17.12 0.86 5.30
N TRP A 54 16.52 -0.27 4.96
CA TRP A 54 15.45 -0.32 3.95
C TRP A 54 14.18 0.41 4.39
N LEU A 55 13.99 0.64 5.69
CA LEU A 55 12.83 1.36 6.23
C LEU A 55 12.88 2.87 6.00
N LYS A 56 14.03 3.39 5.53
CA LYS A 56 14.20 4.81 5.23
C LYS A 56 13.40 5.21 3.97
N ASP A 57 13.60 4.50 2.87
CA ASP A 57 13.04 4.88 1.56
C ASP A 57 12.58 3.69 0.71
N GLU A 58 12.90 2.44 1.10
CA GLU A 58 12.53 1.28 0.31
C GLU A 58 11.15 0.79 0.76
N SER A 59 11.01 0.28 1.97
CA SER A 59 9.76 -0.34 2.46
C SER A 59 9.25 0.38 3.70
N PRO A 60 7.93 0.56 3.86
CA PRO A 60 7.38 1.21 5.05
C PRO A 60 7.38 0.28 6.27
N LEU A 61 7.24 0.88 7.46
CA LEU A 61 6.70 0.20 8.63
C LEU A 61 5.25 -0.20 8.37
N GLN A 62 4.77 -1.21 9.10
CA GLN A 62 3.44 -1.77 8.92
C GLN A 62 2.67 -1.86 10.25
N ALA A 63 1.34 -1.83 10.15
CA ALA A 63 0.44 -2.09 11.26
C ALA A 63 0.66 -3.52 11.78
N ILE A 64 0.80 -3.68 13.09
CA ILE A 64 1.05 -4.99 13.70
C ILE A 64 -0.21 -5.85 13.82
N ALA A 65 -1.39 -5.24 13.79
CA ALA A 65 -2.69 -5.91 13.92
C ALA A 65 -3.79 -5.02 13.31
N ASP A 66 -4.97 -5.59 13.13
CA ASP A 66 -6.15 -4.82 12.72
C ASP A 66 -6.54 -3.81 13.81
N GLY A 67 -7.06 -2.65 13.42
CA GLY A 67 -7.38 -1.59 14.37
C GLY A 67 -7.98 -0.35 13.72
N VAL A 68 -7.91 0.75 14.45
CA VAL A 68 -8.32 2.09 13.98
C VAL A 68 -7.28 3.13 14.35
N VAL A 69 -7.01 4.07 13.45
CA VAL A 69 -6.13 5.22 13.74
C VAL A 69 -6.87 6.18 14.66
N VAL A 70 -6.36 6.40 15.88
CA VAL A 70 -7.03 7.23 16.88
C VAL A 70 -6.41 8.62 17.03
N ALA A 71 -5.14 8.78 16.65
CA ALA A 71 -4.48 10.07 16.56
C ALA A 71 -3.30 10.02 15.59
N CYS A 72 -3.01 11.14 14.94
CA CYS A 72 -1.80 11.27 14.12
C CYS A 72 -1.37 12.72 13.98
N ARG A 73 -0.12 12.91 13.57
CA ARG A 73 0.38 14.14 12.95
C ARG A 73 1.26 13.72 11.80
N ILE A 74 1.00 14.27 10.62
CA ILE A 74 1.80 14.07 9.41
C ILE A 74 2.06 15.43 8.79
N SER A 75 3.31 15.67 8.43
CA SER A 75 3.81 16.93 7.89
C SER A 75 4.15 16.78 6.41
N ASP A 76 4.23 17.91 5.71
CA ASP A 76 4.72 17.99 4.32
C ASP A 76 6.24 18.23 4.23
N THR A 77 6.87 18.58 5.35
CA THR A 77 8.31 18.81 5.47
C THR A 77 8.84 18.42 6.84
N TYR A 78 10.16 18.25 6.94
CA TYR A 78 10.83 18.15 8.23
C TYR A 78 10.79 19.48 8.98
N GLN A 79 10.77 19.41 10.31
CA GLN A 79 10.95 20.58 11.16
C GLN A 79 12.44 20.85 11.38
N HIS A 80 12.76 22.09 11.71
CA HIS A 80 14.12 22.55 11.95
C HIS A 80 14.27 23.06 13.38
N SER A 81 15.40 22.76 14.01
CA SER A 81 15.86 23.41 15.24
C SER A 81 17.28 23.93 15.06
N THR A 82 17.71 24.85 15.91
CA THR A 82 19.07 25.40 15.86
C THR A 82 19.77 25.16 17.18
N PHE A 83 20.97 24.60 17.12
CA PHE A 83 21.82 24.38 18.30
C PHE A 83 23.27 24.73 17.93
N GLU A 84 23.89 25.63 18.69
CA GLU A 84 25.27 26.10 18.46
C GLU A 84 25.57 26.50 16.99
N GLY A 85 24.60 27.15 16.34
CA GLY A 85 24.71 27.60 14.94
C GLY A 85 24.49 26.51 13.89
N GLN A 86 24.27 25.25 14.30
CA GLN A 86 23.89 24.16 13.41
C GLN A 86 22.37 24.08 13.26
N THR A 87 21.90 23.76 12.06
CA THR A 87 20.49 23.43 11.82
C THR A 87 20.32 21.91 11.92
N LEU A 88 19.35 21.48 12.73
CA LEU A 88 19.04 20.07 12.97
C LEU A 88 17.63 19.79 12.46
N ASP A 89 17.52 18.89 11.49
CA ASP A 89 16.25 18.44 10.97
C ASP A 89 15.69 17.31 11.84
N TYR A 90 14.41 17.38 12.15
CA TYR A 90 13.73 16.32 12.89
C TYR A 90 12.30 16.13 12.40
N SER A 91 11.78 14.92 12.61
CA SER A 91 10.37 14.64 12.50
C SER A 91 9.70 14.59 13.87
N SER A 92 8.55 15.23 13.94
CA SER A 92 7.59 15.08 15.04
C SER A 92 6.34 14.30 14.60
N ASP A 93 6.34 13.74 13.40
CA ASP A 93 5.20 12.99 12.87
C ASP A 93 5.04 11.66 13.61
N PHE A 94 3.78 11.26 13.79
CA PHE A 94 3.44 10.02 14.47
C PHE A 94 2.07 9.49 14.03
N CYS A 95 1.87 8.19 14.26
CA CYS A 95 0.58 7.52 14.15
C CYS A 95 0.32 6.70 15.42
N LEU A 96 -0.85 6.86 16.01
CA LEU A 96 -1.34 6.09 17.15
C LEU A 96 -2.54 5.25 16.70
N ILE A 97 -2.40 3.95 16.84
CA ILE A 97 -3.41 2.97 16.43
C ILE A 97 -3.95 2.29 17.67
N GLN A 98 -5.27 2.18 17.77
CA GLN A 98 -5.93 1.33 18.75
C GLN A 98 -6.23 -0.02 18.11
N HIS A 99 -5.85 -1.09 18.79
CA HIS A 99 -6.13 -2.47 18.42
C HIS A 99 -7.09 -3.11 19.41
N THR A 100 -7.85 -4.10 18.96
CA THR A 100 -8.64 -4.95 19.85
C THR A 100 -8.50 -6.38 19.39
N VAL A 101 -8.08 -7.24 20.31
CA VAL A 101 -7.88 -8.67 20.04
C VAL A 101 -8.71 -9.51 20.97
N ALA A 102 -9.38 -10.51 20.40
CA ALA A 102 -10.12 -11.53 21.14
C ALA A 102 -9.21 -12.69 21.54
N ASN A 103 -9.46 -13.30 22.70
CA ASN A 103 -8.82 -14.53 23.11
C ASN A 103 -9.17 -15.65 22.12
N PRO A 104 -8.19 -16.33 21.50
CA PRO A 104 -8.44 -17.42 20.55
C PRO A 104 -9.27 -18.58 21.11
N LYS A 105 -9.27 -18.77 22.44
CA LYS A 105 -10.01 -19.83 23.14
C LYS A 105 -11.36 -19.35 23.68
N GLN A 106 -11.56 -18.04 23.84
CA GLN A 106 -12.75 -17.43 24.44
C GLN A 106 -13.04 -16.08 23.77
N SER A 107 -13.75 -16.09 22.64
CA SER A 107 -13.93 -14.90 21.77
C SER A 107 -14.55 -13.67 22.44
N GLU A 108 -15.32 -13.86 23.52
CA GLU A 108 -15.92 -12.76 24.29
C GLU A 108 -14.92 -12.03 25.19
N GLU A 109 -13.77 -12.65 25.50
CA GLU A 109 -12.68 -12.00 26.22
C GLU A 109 -11.81 -11.24 25.22
N THR A 110 -11.80 -9.92 25.33
CA THR A 110 -11.04 -9.04 24.44
C THR A 110 -10.06 -8.18 25.21
N PHE A 111 -8.94 -7.82 24.58
CA PHE A 111 -7.98 -6.87 25.11
C PHE A 111 -7.74 -5.73 24.13
N THR A 112 -7.77 -4.50 24.65
CA THR A 112 -7.45 -3.29 23.90
C THR A 112 -6.06 -2.80 24.27
N PHE A 113 -5.26 -2.50 23.26
CA PHE A 113 -3.94 -1.90 23.39
C PHE A 113 -3.70 -0.94 22.23
N TYR A 114 -2.66 -0.13 22.34
CA TYR A 114 -2.31 0.88 21.37
C TYR A 114 -0.88 0.66 20.88
N ALA A 115 -0.67 0.91 19.59
CA ALA A 115 0.65 0.95 18.98
C ALA A 115 0.97 2.39 18.56
N LEU A 116 2.06 2.93 19.09
CA LEU A 116 2.54 4.28 18.83
C LEU A 116 3.78 4.20 17.94
N TYR A 117 3.69 4.79 16.74
CA TYR A 117 4.78 4.94 15.78
C TYR A 117 5.19 6.40 15.73
N MET A 118 6.30 6.76 16.36
CA MET A 118 6.81 8.14 16.43
C MET A 118 8.02 8.37 15.52
N HIS A 119 8.25 9.64 15.19
CA HIS A 119 9.30 10.09 14.29
C HIS A 119 9.16 9.51 12.88
N LEU A 120 7.92 9.38 12.38
CA LEU A 120 7.66 8.95 11.01
C LEU A 120 8.19 9.98 10.01
N ALA A 121 8.59 9.58 8.81
CA ALA A 121 8.97 10.54 7.78
C ALA A 121 7.74 11.34 7.31
N PRO A 122 7.89 12.65 7.06
CA PRO A 122 6.86 13.47 6.43
C PRO A 122 6.66 13.08 4.96
N LEU A 123 5.56 13.56 4.38
CA LEU A 123 5.20 13.35 2.96
C LEU A 123 5.98 14.28 2.02
N CYS A 124 7.26 14.47 2.28
CA CYS A 124 8.15 15.38 1.55
C CYS A 124 8.96 14.69 0.43
N SER A 125 8.54 13.50 0.00
CA SER A 125 9.26 12.69 -0.98
C SER A 125 8.29 11.90 -1.85
N PRO A 126 8.44 11.87 -3.18
CA PRO A 126 7.42 11.34 -4.09
C PRO A 126 6.94 9.91 -3.76
N HIS A 127 7.86 8.99 -3.42
CA HIS A 127 7.47 7.61 -3.02
C HIS A 127 6.61 7.51 -1.76
N ARG A 128 6.60 8.53 -0.89
CA ARG A 128 5.85 8.55 0.37
C ARG A 128 4.49 9.19 0.22
N GLU A 129 4.34 10.09 -0.75
CA GLU A 129 3.07 10.70 -1.07
C GLU A 129 2.04 9.61 -1.37
N VAL A 130 0.89 9.72 -0.71
CA VAL A 130 -0.23 8.84 -0.99
C VAL A 130 -0.76 9.13 -2.39
N SER A 131 -1.33 8.10 -2.99
CA SER A 131 -1.85 8.18 -4.35
C SER A 131 -3.13 7.37 -4.45
N GLU A 132 -4.01 7.84 -5.31
CA GLU A 132 -5.22 7.12 -5.71
C GLU A 132 -4.87 5.96 -6.66
N TYR A 133 -3.71 6.03 -7.30
CA TYR A 133 -3.24 5.01 -8.23
C TYR A 133 -2.33 3.99 -7.53
N PRO A 134 -2.49 2.69 -7.84
CA PRO A 134 -1.64 1.67 -7.25
C PRO A 134 -0.20 1.84 -7.72
N ARG A 135 0.73 1.67 -6.77
CA ARG A 135 2.16 1.61 -7.05
C ARG A 135 2.64 0.17 -7.04
N TYR A 136 3.72 -0.07 -7.78
CA TYR A 136 4.35 -1.37 -7.90
C TYR A 136 5.86 -1.25 -7.82
N ARG A 137 6.50 -2.30 -7.31
CA ARG A 137 7.95 -2.47 -7.33
C ARG A 137 8.32 -3.61 -8.27
N LEU A 138 9.29 -3.37 -9.16
CA LEU A 138 9.80 -4.40 -10.05
C LEU A 138 10.65 -5.45 -9.32
N ARG A 139 10.32 -6.74 -9.45
CA ARG A 139 11.09 -7.88 -8.94
C ARG A 139 12.29 -8.24 -9.80
N THR A 140 12.20 -7.95 -11.08
CA THR A 140 13.23 -8.18 -12.09
C THR A 140 13.35 -6.95 -12.98
N SER A 141 14.50 -6.76 -13.62
CA SER A 141 14.64 -5.68 -14.60
C SER A 141 13.71 -5.93 -15.79
N GLN A 142 13.10 -4.86 -16.30
CA GLN A 142 12.11 -4.92 -17.38
C GLN A 142 12.47 -3.95 -18.50
N SER A 143 12.21 -4.37 -19.73
CA SER A 143 12.25 -3.46 -20.89
C SER A 143 10.93 -2.69 -20.95
N ALA A 144 11.03 -1.37 -21.02
CA ALA A 144 9.90 -0.46 -21.17
C ALA A 144 10.06 0.41 -22.40
N LYS A 145 8.95 0.99 -22.88
CA LYS A 145 8.95 1.93 -24.01
C LYS A 145 8.76 3.36 -23.51
N MET A 146 9.57 4.28 -24.02
CA MET A 146 9.52 5.70 -23.68
C MET A 146 8.48 6.43 -24.53
N VAL A 147 7.76 7.39 -23.93
CA VAL A 147 6.76 8.25 -24.57
C VAL A 147 5.50 7.49 -25.01
N GLU A 148 5.64 6.49 -25.88
CA GLU A 148 4.59 5.67 -26.46
C GLU A 148 5.10 4.24 -26.75
N VAL A 149 4.22 3.31 -27.08
CA VAL A 149 4.59 1.89 -27.27
C VAL A 149 5.54 1.67 -28.46
N THR A 150 5.52 2.55 -29.45
CA THR A 150 6.45 2.60 -30.59
C THR A 150 7.80 3.26 -30.29
N GLY A 151 7.95 3.87 -29.12
CA GLY A 151 9.12 4.63 -28.75
C GLY A 151 10.39 3.80 -28.49
N GLU A 152 11.44 4.52 -28.10
CA GLU A 152 12.73 3.92 -27.73
C GLU A 152 12.57 3.00 -26.52
N SER A 153 13.28 1.87 -26.54
CA SER A 153 13.31 0.94 -25.41
C SER A 153 14.27 1.44 -24.33
N VAL A 154 13.84 1.42 -23.07
CA VAL A 154 14.66 1.67 -21.89
C VAL A 154 14.63 0.46 -20.96
N SER A 155 15.73 0.18 -20.27
CA SER A 155 15.77 -0.82 -19.20
C SER A 155 15.42 -0.17 -17.87
N LEU A 156 14.38 -0.69 -17.21
CA LEU A 156 14.07 -0.38 -15.82
C LEU A 156 14.66 -1.47 -14.93
N ASP A 157 15.38 -1.06 -13.89
CA ASP A 157 16.04 -2.00 -13.01
C ASP A 157 15.09 -2.62 -11.98
N LYS A 158 15.46 -3.82 -11.49
CA LYS A 158 14.88 -4.39 -10.27
C LYS A 158 14.86 -3.37 -9.13
N GLY A 159 13.73 -3.25 -8.44
CA GLY A 159 13.53 -2.34 -7.33
C GLY A 159 12.95 -0.98 -7.73
N THR A 160 12.86 -0.67 -9.04
CA THR A 160 12.18 0.54 -9.52
C THR A 160 10.72 0.55 -9.05
N ILE A 161 10.30 1.69 -8.51
CA ILE A 161 8.91 1.95 -8.09
C ILE A 161 8.23 2.71 -9.20
N ILE A 162 7.08 2.19 -9.63
CA ILE A 162 6.24 2.73 -10.69
C ILE A 162 4.81 2.91 -10.18
N GLU A 163 4.08 3.85 -10.74
CA GLU A 163 2.68 4.12 -10.44
C GLU A 163 1.84 3.93 -11.70
N ALA A 164 0.71 3.23 -11.59
CA ALA A 164 -0.19 3.07 -12.74
C ALA A 164 -0.81 4.43 -13.12
N THR A 165 -1.07 4.64 -14.41
CA THR A 165 -1.89 5.77 -14.85
C THR A 165 -3.33 5.32 -15.14
N SER A 166 -4.21 6.29 -15.39
CA SER A 166 -5.60 6.07 -15.81
C SER A 166 -5.76 5.65 -17.28
N GLU A 167 -4.68 5.63 -18.06
CA GLU A 167 -4.75 5.29 -19.49
C GLU A 167 -4.95 3.79 -19.72
N GLU A 168 -5.66 3.47 -20.80
CA GLU A 168 -5.98 2.09 -21.17
C GLU A 168 -4.79 1.34 -21.77
N ILE A 169 -4.91 0.01 -21.81
CA ILE A 169 -3.89 -0.87 -22.40
C ILE A 169 -3.86 -0.67 -23.91
N VAL A 170 -2.66 -0.40 -24.45
CA VAL A 170 -2.41 -0.31 -25.89
C VAL A 170 -1.80 -1.62 -26.38
N LYS A 171 -2.43 -2.20 -27.41
CA LYS A 171 -2.06 -3.50 -27.96
C LYS A 171 -1.05 -3.36 -29.10
N GLN A 172 0.14 -3.97 -28.96
CA GLN A 172 1.19 -3.96 -29.99
C GLN A 172 2.00 -5.26 -29.99
N ASN A 173 2.30 -5.80 -31.18
CA ASN A 173 3.19 -6.96 -31.38
C ASN A 173 2.86 -8.20 -30.50
N GLY A 174 1.57 -8.49 -30.29
CA GLY A 174 1.12 -9.61 -29.45
C GLY A 174 1.20 -9.37 -27.93
N TYR A 175 1.43 -8.13 -27.50
CA TYR A 175 1.43 -7.72 -26.10
C TYR A 175 0.46 -6.56 -25.86
N GLY A 176 -0.08 -6.49 -24.64
CA GLY A 176 -0.75 -5.31 -24.11
C GLY A 176 0.20 -4.51 -23.24
N PHE A 177 0.39 -3.25 -23.58
CA PHE A 177 1.23 -2.33 -22.84
C PHE A 177 0.37 -1.36 -22.03
N LYS A 178 0.70 -1.19 -20.75
CA LYS A 178 0.09 -0.18 -19.89
C LYS A 178 1.14 0.89 -19.55
N PRO A 179 0.78 2.18 -19.55
CA PRO A 179 1.66 3.23 -19.11
C PRO A 179 1.72 3.32 -17.59
N PHE A 180 2.91 3.66 -17.10
CA PHE A 180 3.22 3.88 -15.70
C PHE A 180 4.11 5.11 -15.55
N THR A 181 3.94 5.86 -14.46
CA THR A 181 4.89 6.91 -14.06
C THR A 181 5.97 6.27 -13.22
N VAL A 182 7.24 6.46 -13.58
CA VAL A 182 8.35 6.08 -12.70
C VAL A 182 8.34 7.02 -11.51
N ILE A 183 8.35 6.48 -10.29
CA ILE A 183 8.40 7.29 -9.06
C ILE A 183 9.84 7.34 -8.56
N ARG A 184 10.50 6.18 -8.51
CA ARG A 184 11.86 6.03 -7.99
C ARG A 184 12.61 4.95 -8.74
N THR A 185 13.84 5.21 -9.14
CA THR A 185 14.73 4.20 -9.71
C THR A 185 15.36 3.32 -8.63
N SER A 186 15.96 2.19 -9.03
CA SER A 186 16.76 1.32 -8.18
C SER A 186 17.92 2.04 -7.48
N SER A 187 18.52 3.05 -8.13
CA SER A 187 19.58 3.90 -7.58
C SER A 187 19.07 4.93 -6.55
N GLY A 188 17.76 5.01 -6.35
CA GLY A 188 17.12 5.95 -5.44
C GLY A 188 16.88 7.34 -6.03
N GLN A 189 17.08 7.52 -7.33
CA GLN A 189 16.78 8.78 -8.03
C GLN A 189 15.28 8.88 -8.32
N TRP A 190 14.72 10.07 -8.13
CA TRP A 190 13.34 10.40 -8.48
C TRP A 190 13.24 10.70 -9.97
N ALA A 191 12.21 10.20 -10.65
CA ALA A 191 12.09 10.36 -12.08
C ALA A 191 10.64 10.32 -12.57
N GLU A 192 9.92 11.44 -12.57
CA GLU A 192 8.56 11.54 -13.12
C GLU A 192 8.54 11.40 -14.65
N LYS A 193 8.68 10.16 -15.12
CA LYS A 193 8.69 9.80 -16.53
C LYS A 193 7.67 8.71 -16.80
N THR A 194 6.84 8.93 -17.81
CA THR A 194 5.91 7.91 -18.28
C THR A 194 6.64 6.87 -19.13
N VAL A 195 6.45 5.61 -18.78
CA VAL A 195 7.01 4.44 -19.46
C VAL A 195 5.90 3.42 -19.71
N TRP A 196 5.96 2.71 -20.82
CA TRP A 196 4.99 1.67 -21.17
C TRP A 196 5.60 0.29 -20.94
N LEU A 197 4.95 -0.50 -20.10
CA LEU A 197 5.37 -1.87 -19.75
C LEU A 197 4.38 -2.88 -20.33
N ALA A 198 4.91 -3.99 -20.84
CA ALA A 198 4.08 -5.10 -21.29
C ALA A 198 3.46 -5.81 -20.08
N VAL A 199 2.16 -5.70 -19.91
CA VAL A 199 1.41 -6.28 -18.78
C VAL A 199 0.65 -7.55 -19.17
N GLU A 200 0.32 -7.68 -20.46
CA GLU A 200 -0.44 -8.79 -21.01
C GLU A 200 0.23 -9.36 -22.24
N LYS A 201 0.04 -10.66 -22.46
CA LYS A 201 0.43 -11.36 -23.67
C LYS A 201 -0.80 -11.95 -24.32
N ASP A 202 -0.96 -11.70 -25.61
CA ASP A 202 -2.06 -12.26 -26.37
C ASP A 202 -1.77 -13.72 -26.72
N ASP A 203 -2.81 -14.54 -26.75
CA ASP A 203 -2.70 -15.90 -27.28
C ASP A 203 -2.46 -15.87 -28.79
N PRO A 204 -1.87 -16.93 -29.38
CA PRO A 204 -1.69 -17.01 -30.83
C PRO A 204 -3.02 -16.76 -31.56
N PRO A 205 -3.06 -15.89 -32.59
CA PRO A 205 -4.31 -15.53 -33.23
C PRO A 205 -4.87 -16.73 -33.98
N SER A 206 -6.20 -16.87 -33.97
CA SER A 206 -6.86 -17.94 -34.71
C SER A 206 -6.71 -17.70 -36.21
N ASP A 207 -6.07 -18.62 -36.93
CA ASP A 207 -5.90 -18.51 -38.39
C ASP A 207 -7.24 -18.73 -39.10
N ILE A 208 -7.72 -17.69 -39.79
CA ILE A 208 -8.98 -17.71 -40.52
C ILE A 208 -8.79 -17.76 -42.03
N ARG A 209 -7.56 -17.89 -42.55
CA ARG A 209 -7.28 -17.90 -44.00
C ARG A 209 -8.07 -18.96 -44.74
N ARG A 210 -8.17 -20.17 -44.18
CA ARG A 210 -8.96 -21.28 -44.75
C ARG A 210 -10.45 -20.98 -44.91
N ARG A 211 -10.97 -19.94 -44.24
CA ARG A 211 -12.38 -19.54 -44.39
C ARG A 211 -12.64 -18.80 -45.69
N PHE A 212 -11.63 -18.12 -46.26
CA PHE A 212 -11.79 -17.27 -47.43
C PHE A 212 -10.77 -17.48 -48.56
N LEU A 213 -9.69 -18.22 -48.33
CA LEU A 213 -8.69 -18.59 -49.34
C LEU A 213 -8.76 -20.09 -49.63
N GLY A 214 -8.79 -20.46 -50.91
CA GLY A 214 -8.67 -21.84 -51.34
C GLY A 214 -7.24 -22.38 -51.28
N ASP A 215 -7.11 -23.70 -51.27
CA ASP A 215 -5.80 -24.39 -51.28
C ASP A 215 -5.25 -24.46 -52.71
N ALA A 216 -4.07 -23.86 -52.94
CA ALA A 216 -3.37 -23.92 -54.21
C ALA A 216 -1.87 -23.59 -54.05
N GLU A 217 -1.02 -24.25 -54.83
CA GLU A 217 0.44 -24.19 -54.69
C GLU A 217 1.07 -22.88 -55.20
N GLN A 218 0.43 -22.18 -56.16
CA GLN A 218 1.04 -21.02 -56.84
C GLN A 218 0.30 -19.69 -56.61
N TYR A 219 -1.02 -19.72 -56.49
CA TYR A 219 -1.89 -18.56 -56.19
C TYR A 219 -3.17 -19.05 -55.54
N GLN A 220 -3.73 -18.29 -54.60
CA GLN A 220 -4.95 -18.63 -53.88
C GLN A 220 -6.12 -17.83 -54.44
N ALA A 221 -7.28 -18.46 -54.63
CA ALA A 221 -8.49 -17.78 -55.06
C ALA A 221 -9.39 -17.47 -53.85
N LEU A 222 -10.04 -16.31 -53.86
CA LEU A 222 -11.06 -15.98 -52.85
C LEU A 222 -12.28 -16.91 -52.97
N LEU A 223 -12.66 -17.57 -51.88
CA LEU A 223 -13.80 -18.49 -51.82
C LEU A 223 -15.15 -17.76 -51.85
N HIS A 224 -15.18 -16.50 -51.40
CA HIS A 224 -16.33 -15.60 -51.38
C HIS A 224 -15.85 -14.14 -51.54
N ASP A 225 -16.78 -13.20 -51.73
CA ASP A 225 -16.45 -11.77 -51.68
C ASP A 225 -15.81 -11.45 -50.31
N ASN A 226 -14.67 -10.78 -50.28
CA ASN A 226 -13.96 -10.47 -49.05
C ASN A 226 -13.40 -9.05 -49.05
N LYS A 227 -13.20 -8.48 -47.87
CA LYS A 227 -12.68 -7.13 -47.67
C LYS A 227 -11.16 -7.16 -47.55
N ALA A 228 -10.49 -6.25 -48.26
CA ALA A 228 -9.05 -6.05 -48.18
C ALA A 228 -8.70 -4.57 -48.21
N TRP A 229 -7.63 -4.20 -47.54
CA TRP A 229 -7.04 -2.86 -47.61
C TRP A 229 -6.01 -2.81 -48.72
N ILE A 230 -5.85 -1.67 -49.38
CA ILE A 230 -4.91 -1.50 -50.49
C ILE A 230 -3.84 -0.51 -50.07
N GLU A 231 -2.57 -0.83 -50.31
CA GLU A 231 -1.48 0.12 -50.09
C GLU A 231 -1.59 1.34 -51.02
N PRO A 232 -1.15 2.53 -50.57
CA PRO A 232 -0.40 2.78 -49.34
C PRO A 232 -1.27 3.06 -48.09
N ASP A 233 -2.59 3.12 -48.21
CA ASP A 233 -3.45 3.74 -47.19
C ASP A 233 -4.31 2.72 -46.42
N LEU A 234 -3.65 1.95 -45.54
CA LEU A 234 -4.26 0.90 -44.70
C LEU A 234 -5.32 1.42 -43.70
N TRP A 235 -5.47 2.74 -43.59
CA TRP A 235 -6.40 3.40 -42.68
C TRP A 235 -7.73 3.80 -43.35
N GLN A 236 -7.86 3.61 -44.66
CA GLN A 236 -9.12 3.81 -45.38
C GLN A 236 -10.08 2.62 -45.18
N PRO A 237 -11.40 2.80 -45.40
CA PRO A 237 -12.33 1.69 -45.44
C PRO A 237 -11.89 0.61 -46.45
N PRO A 238 -11.92 -0.68 -46.10
CA PRO A 238 -11.46 -1.74 -46.99
C PRO A 238 -12.33 -1.87 -48.25
N ARG A 239 -11.69 -2.19 -49.38
CA ARG A 239 -12.34 -2.48 -50.66
C ARG A 239 -12.86 -3.91 -50.68
N SER A 240 -14.04 -4.12 -51.26
CA SER A 240 -14.55 -5.46 -51.54
C SER A 240 -13.86 -6.05 -52.77
N LEU A 241 -13.24 -7.21 -52.60
CA LEU A 241 -12.75 -8.05 -53.68
C LEU A 241 -13.76 -9.17 -53.95
N LYS A 242 -13.87 -9.56 -55.22
CA LYS A 242 -14.89 -10.52 -55.66
C LYS A 242 -14.43 -11.96 -55.48
N ARG A 243 -15.38 -12.85 -55.24
CA ARG A 243 -15.15 -14.30 -55.29
C ARG A 243 -14.37 -14.67 -56.57
N GLY A 244 -13.34 -15.50 -56.41
CA GLY A 244 -12.49 -15.95 -57.51
C GLY A 244 -11.30 -15.05 -57.82
N SER A 245 -11.20 -13.83 -57.24
CA SER A 245 -9.99 -13.01 -57.34
C SER A 245 -8.77 -13.79 -56.87
N ARG A 246 -7.70 -13.74 -57.66
CA ARG A 246 -6.48 -14.52 -57.43
C ARG A 246 -5.42 -13.68 -56.75
N VAL A 247 -4.89 -14.19 -55.66
CA VAL A 247 -3.91 -13.51 -54.82
C VAL A 247 -2.69 -14.38 -54.58
N LYS A 248 -1.53 -13.75 -54.41
CA LYS A 248 -0.28 -14.41 -54.05
C LYS A 248 0.25 -13.84 -52.74
N ALA A 249 0.49 -14.68 -51.73
CA ALA A 249 1.04 -14.22 -50.46
C ALA A 249 2.39 -13.52 -50.67
N LEU A 250 2.58 -12.40 -49.99
CA LEU A 250 3.85 -11.68 -49.94
C LEU A 250 4.59 -12.04 -48.64
N PHE A 251 5.90 -12.09 -48.70
CA PHE A 251 6.78 -12.29 -47.53
C PHE A 251 7.04 -10.94 -46.85
N LEU A 252 5.97 -10.22 -46.52
CA LEU A 252 6.03 -9.01 -45.71
C LEU A 252 5.64 -9.36 -44.27
N GLU A 253 6.20 -8.62 -43.31
CA GLU A 253 5.86 -8.78 -41.90
C GLU A 253 4.35 -8.53 -41.70
N PRO A 254 3.63 -9.42 -41.01
CA PRO A 254 2.22 -9.22 -40.71
C PRO A 254 1.99 -7.95 -39.88
N VAL A 255 0.90 -7.24 -40.16
CA VAL A 255 0.53 -6.00 -39.47
C VAL A 255 -0.63 -6.28 -38.53
N ARG A 256 -0.56 -5.75 -37.30
CA ARG A 256 -1.67 -5.78 -36.35
C ARG A 256 -2.54 -4.54 -36.51
N SER A 257 -3.86 -4.73 -36.53
CA SER A 257 -4.85 -3.65 -36.44
C SER A 257 -5.93 -4.04 -35.44
N GLY A 258 -5.91 -3.43 -34.25
CA GLY A 258 -6.75 -3.83 -33.12
C GLY A 258 -6.57 -5.31 -32.76
N ASP A 259 -7.66 -6.07 -32.79
CA ASP A 259 -7.68 -7.51 -32.50
C ASP A 259 -7.33 -8.38 -33.71
N TYR A 260 -6.97 -7.78 -34.85
CA TYR A 260 -6.80 -8.51 -36.10
C TYR A 260 -5.34 -8.54 -36.55
N LEU A 261 -4.91 -9.72 -37.02
CA LEU A 261 -3.64 -9.92 -37.69
C LEU A 261 -3.85 -9.90 -39.21
N MET A 262 -3.10 -9.06 -39.90
CA MET A 262 -3.21 -8.86 -41.34
C MET A 262 -1.95 -9.32 -42.06
N HIS A 263 -2.11 -10.01 -43.19
CA HIS A 263 -0.99 -10.36 -44.07
C HIS A 263 -1.18 -9.74 -45.45
N ALA A 264 -0.06 -9.43 -46.09
CA ALA A 264 -0.01 -8.84 -47.41
C ALA A 264 -0.07 -9.91 -48.51
N TYR A 265 -0.78 -9.58 -49.57
CA TYR A 265 -0.93 -10.39 -50.76
C TYR A 265 -0.86 -9.50 -52.00
N LYS A 266 -0.35 -10.03 -53.10
CA LYS A 266 -0.39 -9.38 -54.40
C LYS A 266 -1.59 -9.86 -55.19
N LEU A 267 -2.42 -8.93 -55.67
CA LEU A 267 -3.53 -9.23 -56.55
C LEU A 267 -3.00 -9.47 -57.97
N LEU A 268 -3.29 -10.62 -58.57
CA LEU A 268 -2.71 -11.02 -59.86
C LEU A 268 -3.28 -10.24 -61.06
N ASP A 269 -4.50 -9.72 -60.94
CA ASP A 269 -5.17 -9.03 -62.05
C ASP A 269 -4.72 -7.56 -62.17
N SER A 270 -4.34 -6.92 -61.07
CA SER A 270 -3.96 -5.50 -61.02
C SER A 270 -2.54 -5.23 -60.52
N GLU A 271 -1.83 -6.27 -60.06
CA GLU A 271 -0.52 -6.19 -59.41
C GLU A 271 -0.48 -5.34 -58.12
N GLU A 272 -1.64 -4.94 -57.59
CA GLU A 272 -1.78 -4.18 -56.35
C GLU A 272 -1.43 -5.03 -55.12
N THR A 273 -0.78 -4.42 -54.12
CA THR A 273 -0.62 -5.02 -52.78
C THR A 273 -1.88 -4.80 -51.96
N VAL A 274 -2.46 -5.88 -51.47
CA VAL A 274 -3.65 -5.89 -50.63
C VAL A 274 -3.39 -6.61 -49.32
N TRP A 275 -4.03 -6.16 -48.25
CA TRP A 275 -3.90 -6.73 -46.92
C TRP A 275 -5.23 -7.33 -46.47
N PHE A 276 -5.21 -8.62 -46.12
CA PHE A 276 -6.37 -9.32 -45.58
C PHE A 276 -6.24 -9.51 -44.09
N VAL A 277 -7.37 -9.45 -43.38
CA VAL A 277 -7.46 -10.03 -42.03
C VAL A 277 -7.34 -11.54 -42.15
N THR A 278 -6.30 -12.08 -41.53
CA THR A 278 -5.92 -13.49 -41.58
C THR A 278 -6.00 -14.19 -40.25
N GLY A 279 -6.09 -13.44 -39.15
CA GLY A 279 -6.37 -14.01 -37.84
C GLY A 279 -6.94 -13.00 -36.87
N LYS A 280 -7.47 -13.52 -35.76
CA LYS A 280 -8.03 -12.73 -34.67
C LYS A 280 -7.41 -13.15 -33.33
N TYR A 281 -6.99 -12.18 -32.54
CA TYR A 281 -6.62 -12.37 -31.14
C TYR A 281 -7.90 -12.46 -30.31
N GLU A 282 -8.17 -13.61 -29.71
CA GLU A 282 -9.43 -13.87 -28.99
C GLU A 282 -9.33 -13.62 -27.49
N SER A 283 -8.11 -13.73 -26.94
CA SER A 283 -7.84 -13.61 -25.51
C SER A 283 -6.41 -13.12 -25.25
N SER A 284 -6.22 -12.55 -24.06
CA SER A 284 -4.93 -12.22 -23.49
C SER A 284 -4.85 -12.72 -22.06
N SER A 285 -3.62 -12.96 -21.59
CA SER A 285 -3.33 -13.28 -20.20
C SER A 285 -2.41 -12.22 -19.61
N SER A 286 -2.76 -11.71 -18.43
CA SER A 286 -1.86 -10.85 -17.66
C SER A 286 -0.68 -11.67 -17.15
N PHE A 287 0.51 -11.10 -17.25
CA PHE A 287 1.71 -11.63 -16.63
C PHE A 287 2.43 -10.57 -15.80
N PHE A 288 1.81 -9.40 -15.57
CA PHE A 288 2.39 -8.31 -14.80
C PHE A 288 2.83 -8.75 -13.39
N ASP A 289 1.96 -9.50 -12.72
CA ASP A 289 2.21 -10.04 -11.37
C ASP A 289 3.32 -11.10 -11.33
N THR A 290 3.93 -11.47 -12.46
CA THR A 290 5.11 -12.34 -12.52
C THR A 290 6.41 -11.58 -12.30
N TYR A 291 6.42 -10.26 -12.49
CA TYR A 291 7.61 -9.43 -12.35
C TYR A 291 7.42 -8.15 -11.52
N ALA A 292 6.21 -7.83 -11.08
CA ALA A 292 5.92 -6.68 -10.24
C ALA A 292 5.19 -7.11 -8.95
N ASP A 293 5.56 -6.48 -7.83
CA ASP A 293 4.86 -6.57 -6.55
C ASP A 293 4.08 -5.29 -6.28
N SER A 294 2.96 -5.37 -5.59
CA SER A 294 2.28 -4.17 -5.07
C SER A 294 3.20 -3.42 -4.11
N TYR A 295 3.24 -2.09 -4.23
CA TYR A 295 4.00 -1.20 -3.36
C TYR A 295 3.05 -0.54 -2.36
N GLN A 296 3.32 -0.76 -1.07
CA GLN A 296 2.44 -0.31 -0.01
C GLN A 296 2.59 1.20 0.25
N LEU A 297 1.47 1.90 0.32
CA LEU A 297 1.37 3.32 0.68
C LEU A 297 0.51 3.48 1.94
N PRO A 298 0.74 4.53 2.76
CA PRO A 298 -0.06 4.81 3.95
C PRO A 298 -1.44 5.38 3.60
N ASN A 299 -2.26 4.59 2.89
CA ASN A 299 -3.56 4.98 2.34
C ASN A 299 -4.62 5.27 3.43
N TRP A 300 -4.35 4.92 4.68
CA TRP A 300 -5.16 5.33 5.83
C TRP A 300 -5.23 6.86 6.00
N LEU A 301 -4.29 7.61 5.37
CA LEU A 301 -4.31 9.07 5.33
C LEU A 301 -5.40 9.65 4.42
N LEU A 302 -5.93 8.86 3.47
CA LEU A 302 -6.96 9.30 2.53
C LEU A 302 -8.32 9.39 3.23
N THR A 303 -8.87 10.59 3.35
CA THR A 303 -10.06 10.89 4.18
C THR A 303 -11.27 11.36 3.38
N LYS A 304 -11.17 12.49 2.68
CA LYS A 304 -12.27 12.98 1.82
C LYS A 304 -12.26 12.19 0.54
N VAL A 305 -13.20 11.28 0.38
CA VAL A 305 -13.23 10.31 -0.71
C VAL A 305 -14.34 10.65 -1.69
N ILE A 306 -14.01 10.60 -2.97
CA ILE A 306 -14.94 10.37 -4.06
C ILE A 306 -14.76 8.92 -4.48
N ALA A 307 -15.79 8.10 -4.28
CA ALA A 307 -15.78 6.69 -4.66
C ALA A 307 -16.84 6.39 -5.70
N ARG A 308 -16.66 5.29 -6.41
CA ARG A 308 -17.58 4.75 -7.40
C ARG A 308 -18.08 3.38 -6.95
N THR A 309 -19.36 3.11 -7.08
CA THR A 309 -19.92 1.79 -6.75
C THR A 309 -19.53 0.73 -7.78
N CYS A 310 -19.02 -0.41 -7.31
CA CYS A 310 -18.54 -1.50 -8.17
C CYS A 310 -19.62 -2.54 -8.52
N THR A 311 -20.74 -2.53 -7.78
CA THR A 311 -21.79 -3.55 -7.87
C THR A 311 -23.12 -2.96 -8.32
N GLU A 312 -23.90 -3.75 -9.05
CA GLU A 312 -25.26 -3.38 -9.38
C GLU A 312 -26.16 -3.41 -8.15
N ARG A 313 -27.00 -2.38 -8.01
CA ARG A 313 -28.02 -2.27 -6.95
C ARG A 313 -27.50 -2.24 -5.52
N LEU A 314 -26.34 -1.63 -5.29
CA LEU A 314 -25.81 -1.41 -3.93
C LEU A 314 -26.84 -0.67 -3.06
N SER A 315 -27.03 -1.12 -1.81
CA SER A 315 -28.10 -0.59 -0.96
C SER A 315 -27.75 0.78 -0.38
N GLY A 316 -28.51 1.81 -0.75
CA GLY A 316 -28.55 3.10 -0.06
C GLY A 316 -29.59 3.07 1.05
N ARG A 317 -29.19 3.36 2.29
CA ARG A 317 -30.00 3.16 3.50
C ARG A 317 -30.37 4.48 4.17
N SER A 318 -31.44 4.44 4.95
CA SER A 318 -31.83 5.53 5.86
C SER A 318 -30.84 5.67 7.01
N ASP A 319 -31.02 6.71 7.84
CA ASP A 319 -30.21 6.90 9.04
C ASP A 319 -30.22 5.66 9.95
N PRO A 320 -29.06 5.34 10.54
CA PRO A 320 -28.93 4.24 11.48
C PRO A 320 -29.64 4.54 12.80
N LYS A 321 -29.85 3.51 13.61
CA LYS A 321 -30.49 3.63 14.93
C LYS A 321 -29.74 2.79 15.94
N ASN A 322 -29.69 3.25 17.19
CA ASN A 322 -29.16 2.43 18.26
C ASN A 322 -30.14 1.29 18.58
N ASN A 323 -29.61 0.08 18.70
CA ASN A 323 -30.37 -1.06 19.18
C ASN A 323 -30.47 -1.05 20.72
N THR A 324 -31.17 -2.03 21.28
CA THR A 324 -31.38 -2.14 22.73
C THR A 324 -30.10 -2.33 23.54
N GLN A 325 -29.00 -2.72 22.89
CA GLN A 325 -27.66 -2.87 23.49
C GLN A 325 -26.79 -1.62 23.30
N GLY A 326 -27.31 -0.58 22.62
CA GLY A 326 -26.58 0.65 22.33
C GLY A 326 -25.65 0.55 21.12
N GLU A 327 -25.69 -0.54 20.36
CA GLU A 327 -24.94 -0.69 19.10
C GLU A 327 -25.69 0.01 17.96
N LEU A 328 -24.94 0.59 17.02
CA LEU A 328 -25.52 1.30 15.88
C LEU A 328 -25.94 0.29 14.80
N GLU A 329 -27.24 0.15 14.54
CA GLU A 329 -27.81 -0.69 13.49
C GLU A 329 -28.04 0.09 12.20
N ALA A 330 -27.68 -0.52 11.07
CA ALA A 330 -27.86 0.08 9.75
C ALA A 330 -29.35 0.28 9.43
N GLY A 331 -29.68 1.44 8.84
CA GLY A 331 -31.05 1.79 8.48
C GLY A 331 -31.67 0.88 7.41
N ALA A 332 -32.97 1.08 7.18
CA ALA A 332 -33.72 0.36 6.15
C ALA A 332 -33.21 0.75 4.75
N VAL A 333 -33.31 -0.19 3.79
CA VAL A 333 -32.98 0.10 2.39
C VAL A 333 -33.98 1.13 1.85
N ALA A 334 -33.48 2.28 1.42
CA ALA A 334 -34.28 3.37 0.86
C ALA A 334 -34.06 3.52 -0.66
N PHE A 335 -32.87 3.16 -1.14
CA PHE A 335 -32.44 3.30 -2.53
C PHE A 335 -31.62 2.10 -2.99
N HIS A 336 -31.60 1.85 -4.29
CA HIS A 336 -30.67 0.93 -4.95
C HIS A 336 -29.79 1.75 -5.89
N LEU A 337 -28.50 1.80 -5.59
CA LEU A 337 -27.51 2.54 -6.36
C LEU A 337 -27.05 1.65 -7.54
N PRO A 338 -27.17 2.13 -8.79
CA PRO A 338 -26.58 1.45 -9.95
C PRO A 338 -25.06 1.34 -9.83
N LYS A 339 -24.45 0.43 -10.60
CA LYS A 339 -23.00 0.47 -10.80
C LYS A 339 -22.57 1.84 -11.34
N ASP A 340 -21.34 2.23 -11.04
CA ASP A 340 -20.72 3.49 -11.46
C ASP A 340 -21.31 4.76 -10.82
N THR A 341 -22.13 4.62 -9.76
CA THR A 341 -22.61 5.76 -8.98
C THR A 341 -21.48 6.41 -8.18
N LEU A 342 -21.32 7.73 -8.33
CA LEU A 342 -20.32 8.50 -7.59
C LEU A 342 -20.85 8.93 -6.22
N LEU A 343 -20.05 8.66 -5.20
CA LEU A 343 -20.30 8.88 -3.78
C LEU A 343 -19.23 9.80 -3.22
N ARG A 344 -19.61 10.82 -2.46
CA ARG A 344 -18.69 11.70 -1.71
C ARG A 344 -18.92 11.54 -0.22
N PHE A 345 -17.85 11.33 0.55
CA PHE A 345 -17.90 11.23 2.01
C PHE A 345 -16.53 11.51 2.63
N ASP A 346 -16.50 11.96 3.88
CA ASP A 346 -15.29 12.11 4.69
C ASP A 346 -15.15 10.94 5.66
N LYS A 347 -14.10 10.13 5.53
CA LYS A 347 -13.85 8.98 6.41
C LYS A 347 -13.74 9.33 7.89
N THR A 348 -13.48 10.58 8.25
CA THR A 348 -13.33 11.03 9.64
C THR A 348 -14.63 11.55 10.26
N GLN A 349 -15.61 11.94 9.42
CA GLN A 349 -16.86 12.58 9.88
C GLN A 349 -18.11 11.78 9.51
N ASP A 350 -18.13 11.19 8.32
CA ASP A 350 -19.32 10.59 7.72
C ASP A 350 -19.39 9.08 7.90
N CYS A 351 -18.32 8.45 8.40
CA CYS A 351 -18.23 7.01 8.55
C CYS A 351 -18.54 6.51 9.96
N SER A 352 -19.09 5.30 10.05
CA SER A 352 -19.28 4.57 11.30
C SER A 352 -19.37 3.07 11.06
N LEU A 353 -18.94 2.28 12.04
CA LEU A 353 -19.22 0.84 12.04
C LEU A 353 -20.68 0.61 12.46
N GLN A 354 -21.44 -0.09 11.62
CA GLN A 354 -22.85 -0.38 11.87
C GLN A 354 -23.14 -1.88 11.71
N LYS A 355 -24.02 -2.40 12.55
CA LYS A 355 -24.50 -3.77 12.46
C LYS A 355 -25.46 -3.90 11.29
N LEU A 356 -25.12 -4.76 10.34
CA LEU A 356 -25.92 -5.07 9.16
C LEU A 356 -25.94 -6.59 8.94
N ASN A 357 -27.15 -7.18 9.00
CA ASN A 357 -27.35 -8.63 8.89
C ASN A 357 -26.49 -9.44 9.88
N GLY A 358 -26.34 -8.95 11.11
CA GLY A 358 -25.55 -9.61 12.16
C GLY A 358 -24.03 -9.41 12.05
N LYS A 359 -23.53 -8.70 11.04
CA LYS A 359 -22.10 -8.37 10.89
C LYS A 359 -21.87 -6.87 11.00
N MET A 360 -20.81 -6.45 11.69
CA MET A 360 -20.37 -5.05 11.68
C MET A 360 -19.77 -4.70 10.31
N ARG A 361 -20.22 -3.60 9.74
CA ARG A 361 -19.80 -3.11 8.41
C ARG A 361 -19.41 -1.65 8.48
N LEU A 362 -18.42 -1.26 7.68
CA LEU A 362 -18.07 0.16 7.53
C LEU A 362 -19.10 0.86 6.63
N MET A 363 -19.88 1.75 7.23
CA MET A 363 -20.92 2.52 6.55
C MET A 363 -20.52 3.99 6.48
N ALA A 364 -20.81 4.67 5.38
CA ALA A 364 -20.63 6.11 5.22
C ALA A 364 -21.94 6.80 4.84
N ARG A 365 -22.15 8.01 5.35
CA ARG A 365 -23.18 8.93 4.90
C ARG A 365 -22.69 9.63 3.63
N CYS A 366 -23.10 9.11 2.47
CA CYS A 366 -22.59 9.57 1.18
C CYS A 366 -23.49 10.63 0.56
N GLN A 367 -22.89 11.71 0.08
CA GLN A 367 -23.52 12.63 -0.87
C GLN A 367 -23.38 12.06 -2.28
N LEU A 368 -24.47 11.99 -3.04
CA LEU A 368 -24.44 11.53 -4.42
C LEU A 368 -24.07 12.70 -5.35
N ASP A 369 -23.28 12.41 -6.38
CA ASP A 369 -23.00 13.42 -7.40
C ASP A 369 -24.31 13.85 -8.11
N PRO A 370 -24.58 15.16 -8.23
CA PRO A 370 -25.80 15.65 -8.88
C PRO A 370 -25.95 15.19 -10.34
N THR A 371 -24.87 14.76 -11.00
CA THR A 371 -24.87 14.23 -12.37
C THR A 371 -25.30 12.76 -12.46
N THR A 372 -25.34 12.01 -11.36
CA THR A 372 -25.82 10.62 -11.31
C THR A 372 -27.18 10.55 -10.60
N PRO A 373 -28.30 10.81 -11.29
CA PRO A 373 -29.62 10.85 -10.65
C PRO A 373 -30.06 9.45 -10.22
N VAL A 374 -30.00 9.17 -8.92
CA VAL A 374 -30.58 7.96 -8.33
C VAL A 374 -31.95 8.28 -7.75
N LYS A 375 -32.96 7.47 -8.11
CA LYS A 375 -34.34 7.62 -7.62
C LYS A 375 -34.84 6.34 -6.97
N ASN A 376 -35.67 6.47 -5.96
CA ASN A 376 -36.43 5.33 -5.42
C ASN A 376 -37.72 5.09 -6.24
N SER A 377 -38.51 4.10 -5.82
CA SER A 377 -39.77 3.73 -6.47
C SER A 377 -40.84 4.83 -6.46
N SER A 378 -40.77 5.79 -5.54
CA SER A 378 -41.67 6.96 -5.53
C SER A 378 -41.17 8.13 -6.38
N GLY A 379 -40.01 7.98 -7.04
CA GLY A 379 -39.40 9.02 -7.88
C GLY A 379 -38.60 10.08 -7.12
N GLN A 380 -38.45 9.93 -5.80
CA GLN A 380 -37.63 10.81 -4.97
C GLN A 380 -36.15 10.61 -5.29
N LEU A 381 -35.41 11.70 -5.43
CA LEU A 381 -33.97 11.68 -5.66
C LEU A 381 -33.20 11.37 -4.36
N ALA A 382 -32.25 10.46 -4.44
CA ALA A 382 -31.23 10.27 -3.42
C ALA A 382 -30.21 11.42 -3.52
N ARG A 383 -30.21 12.31 -2.52
CA ARG A 383 -29.15 13.32 -2.37
C ARG A 383 -28.08 12.86 -1.39
N GLU A 384 -28.52 12.16 -0.36
CA GLU A 384 -27.66 11.68 0.71
C GLU A 384 -28.23 10.36 1.24
N VAL A 385 -27.38 9.36 1.38
CA VAL A 385 -27.76 8.00 1.80
C VAL A 385 -26.61 7.32 2.53
N TRP A 386 -26.94 6.39 3.43
CA TRP A 386 -25.94 5.53 4.05
C TRP A 386 -25.57 4.35 3.15
N VAL A 387 -24.28 4.13 2.90
CA VAL A 387 -23.77 3.08 2.00
C VAL A 387 -22.67 2.28 2.69
N CYS A 388 -22.57 0.98 2.40
CA CYS A 388 -21.42 0.18 2.80
C CYS A 388 -20.23 0.52 1.90
N VAL A 389 -19.14 1.02 2.48
CA VAL A 389 -17.98 1.58 1.76
C VAL A 389 -16.72 0.72 1.92
N GLU A 390 -16.89 -0.58 2.12
CA GLU A 390 -15.80 -1.55 2.08
C GLU A 390 -15.32 -1.75 0.64
N ASP A 391 -14.03 -2.06 0.44
CA ASP A 391 -13.37 -2.13 -0.87
C ASP A 391 -14.03 -3.11 -1.86
N GLU A 392 -14.79 -4.11 -1.38
CA GLU A 392 -15.55 -5.03 -2.23
C GLU A 392 -16.76 -4.36 -2.93
N PHE A 393 -17.24 -3.21 -2.42
CA PHE A 393 -18.44 -2.52 -2.91
C PHE A 393 -18.15 -1.21 -3.64
N ILE A 394 -17.01 -0.59 -3.37
CA ILE A 394 -16.65 0.71 -3.92
C ILE A 394 -15.18 0.74 -4.39
N GLU A 395 -14.91 1.60 -5.35
CA GLU A 395 -13.58 1.93 -5.84
C GLU A 395 -13.33 3.41 -5.59
N VAL A 396 -12.21 3.76 -4.95
CA VAL A 396 -11.83 5.17 -4.75
C VAL A 396 -11.42 5.76 -6.10
N VAL A 397 -12.10 6.84 -6.50
CA VAL A 397 -11.80 7.60 -7.72
C VAL A 397 -10.92 8.80 -7.41
N GLN A 398 -11.19 9.46 -6.29
CA GLN A 398 -10.42 10.61 -5.83
C GLN A 398 -10.36 10.63 -4.30
N ALA A 399 -9.27 11.09 -3.71
CA ALA A 399 -9.22 11.36 -2.28
C ALA A 399 -8.22 12.45 -1.85
N ASP A 400 -8.58 13.21 -0.81
CA ASP A 400 -7.65 14.10 -0.10
C ASP A 400 -7.03 13.41 1.12
N THR A 401 -5.85 13.85 1.53
CA THR A 401 -5.25 13.47 2.81
C THR A 401 -5.91 14.16 3.99
N VAL A 402 -5.70 13.63 5.21
CA VAL A 402 -5.81 14.42 6.44
C VAL A 402 -5.04 15.74 6.28
N ALA A 403 -5.54 16.82 6.89
CA ALA A 403 -4.86 18.11 6.81
C ALA A 403 -3.43 17.99 7.37
N LEU A 404 -2.42 18.28 6.55
CA LEU A 404 -1.02 18.14 6.96
C LEU A 404 -0.64 19.20 8.01
N ASN A 405 0.48 19.00 8.67
CA ASN A 405 1.07 19.92 9.64
C ASN A 405 0.18 20.20 10.86
N SER A 406 -0.76 19.31 11.17
CA SER A 406 -1.73 19.44 12.26
C SER A 406 -1.81 18.17 13.08
N LEU A 407 -2.13 18.32 14.37
CA LEU A 407 -2.47 17.20 15.24
C LEU A 407 -3.94 16.82 15.02
N HIS A 408 -4.19 15.55 14.71
CA HIS A 408 -5.52 14.97 14.61
C HIS A 408 -5.78 14.00 15.76
N CYS A 409 -6.93 14.16 16.40
CA CYS A 409 -7.40 13.30 17.48
C CYS A 409 -8.79 12.76 17.11
N PHE A 410 -8.84 11.57 16.52
CA PHE A 410 -10.09 10.92 16.08
C PHE A 410 -10.78 10.18 17.23
N GLY A 411 -10.02 9.75 18.23
CA GLY A 411 -10.53 9.01 19.39
C GLY A 411 -10.88 7.55 19.08
N THR A 412 -11.33 6.82 20.10
CA THR A 412 -11.48 5.35 20.09
C THR A 412 -12.58 4.82 19.18
N ARG A 413 -13.43 5.71 18.65
CA ARG A 413 -14.52 5.40 17.70
C ARG A 413 -14.19 5.83 16.27
N SER A 414 -12.92 6.09 15.99
CA SER A 414 -12.44 6.42 14.65
C SER A 414 -12.89 5.40 13.62
N SER A 415 -13.25 5.88 12.45
CA SER A 415 -13.58 5.08 11.26
C SER A 415 -12.41 4.92 10.30
N LEU A 416 -11.22 5.42 10.64
CA LEU A 416 -9.98 5.17 9.91
C LEU A 416 -9.47 3.76 10.25
N VAL A 417 -10.11 2.77 9.65
CA VAL A 417 -9.75 1.35 9.79
C VAL A 417 -8.37 1.10 9.21
N ILE A 418 -7.60 0.26 9.88
CA ILE A 418 -6.31 -0.22 9.43
C ILE A 418 -6.22 -1.74 9.62
N SER A 419 -5.67 -2.44 8.64
CA SER A 419 -5.47 -3.89 8.67
C SER A 419 -4.03 -4.23 9.02
N ALA A 420 -3.82 -5.40 9.62
CA ALA A 420 -2.48 -5.93 9.86
C ALA A 420 -1.68 -5.99 8.54
N GLY A 421 -0.51 -5.34 8.51
CA GLY A 421 0.35 -5.28 7.32
C GLY A 421 0.20 -4.00 6.49
N ASP A 422 -0.82 -3.18 6.74
CA ASP A 422 -0.97 -1.89 6.08
C ASP A 422 0.21 -0.97 6.40
N ALA A 423 0.68 -0.22 5.40
CA ALA A 423 1.79 0.70 5.58
C ALA A 423 1.43 1.86 6.52
N ILE A 424 2.33 2.13 7.47
CA ILE A 424 2.21 3.25 8.41
C ILE A 424 3.01 4.46 7.94
N GLY A 425 4.26 4.24 7.56
CA GLY A 425 5.19 5.30 7.17
C GLY A 425 6.64 4.80 7.15
N TYR A 426 7.59 5.73 7.10
CA TYR A 426 9.02 5.43 6.96
C TYR A 426 9.82 6.02 8.11
N LEU A 427 11.10 5.68 8.22
CA LEU A 427 12.00 6.30 9.21
C LEU A 427 12.14 7.80 8.96
N GLY A 428 11.70 8.61 9.91
CA GLY A 428 11.88 10.06 9.87
C GLY A 428 13.29 10.45 10.30
N ARG A 429 13.74 11.60 9.80
CA ARG A 429 15.01 12.21 10.17
C ARG A 429 14.99 12.69 11.64
N TYR A 430 16.13 12.57 12.30
CA TYR A 430 16.41 13.04 13.65
C TYR A 430 17.90 13.38 13.74
N ASP A 431 18.25 14.62 13.42
CA ASP A 431 19.63 15.08 13.43
C ASP A 431 20.13 15.29 14.86
N VAL A 432 21.38 14.90 15.11
CA VAL A 432 22.04 15.01 16.42
C VAL A 432 23.26 15.90 16.28
N ALA A 433 23.35 16.97 17.07
CA ALA A 433 24.54 17.79 17.16
C ALA A 433 25.67 17.03 17.87
N ASN A 434 26.90 17.16 17.37
CA ASN A 434 28.09 16.61 18.03
C ASN A 434 28.93 17.75 18.59
N ALA A 435 29.28 17.65 19.88
CA ALA A 435 30.19 18.59 20.54
C ALA A 435 31.68 18.20 20.38
N GLU A 436 31.97 17.01 19.84
CA GLU A 436 33.33 16.52 19.64
C GLU A 436 33.94 17.10 18.36
N GLU A 437 35.10 17.77 18.47
CA GLU A 437 35.80 18.41 17.33
C GLU A 437 36.16 17.42 16.19
N ASN A 438 36.32 16.14 16.50
CA ASN A 438 36.69 15.11 15.52
C ASN A 438 35.50 14.50 14.77
N LYS A 439 34.26 14.87 15.11
CA LYS A 439 33.05 14.41 14.45
C LYS A 439 32.47 15.54 13.57
N PRO A 440 31.70 15.21 12.51
CA PRO A 440 30.93 16.24 11.82
C PRO A 440 30.03 16.96 12.83
N PRO A 441 29.77 18.27 12.68
CA PRO A 441 28.99 19.01 13.68
C PRO A 441 27.56 18.50 13.83
N VAL A 442 27.04 17.82 12.80
CA VAL A 442 25.72 17.16 12.81
C VAL A 442 25.86 15.73 12.29
N THR A 443 25.31 14.78 13.04
CA THR A 443 25.07 13.41 12.59
C THR A 443 23.62 13.28 12.15
N VAL A 444 23.41 12.92 10.89
CA VAL A 444 22.07 12.64 10.37
C VAL A 444 21.66 11.23 10.76
N ARG A 445 20.56 11.08 11.50
CA ARG A 445 19.95 9.78 11.80
C ARG A 445 18.54 9.73 11.21
N HIS A 446 18.15 8.56 10.72
CA HIS A 446 16.75 8.26 10.42
C HIS A 446 16.30 7.17 11.37
N GLN A 447 15.21 7.40 12.10
CA GLN A 447 14.71 6.48 13.12
C GLN A 447 13.20 6.63 13.32
N VAL A 448 12.61 5.59 13.92
CA VAL A 448 11.31 5.66 14.59
C VAL A 448 11.46 5.19 16.02
N HIS A 449 10.56 5.67 16.87
CA HIS A 449 10.32 5.10 18.18
C HIS A 449 8.99 4.35 18.14
N PHE A 450 9.00 3.07 18.52
CA PHE A 450 7.82 2.21 18.51
C PHE A 450 7.50 1.75 19.94
N GLU A 451 6.26 1.96 20.37
CA GLU A 451 5.82 1.62 21.73
C GLU A 451 4.44 0.97 21.73
N LEU A 452 4.25 -0.03 22.59
CA LEU A 452 2.96 -0.62 22.87
C LEU A 452 2.51 -0.20 24.26
N LEU A 453 1.27 0.28 24.36
CA LEU A 453 0.71 0.77 25.62
C LEU A 453 -0.74 0.31 25.79
N SER A 454 -1.16 0.14 27.04
CA SER A 454 -2.55 -0.14 27.39
C SER A 454 -2.88 0.51 28.73
N ASN A 455 -4.15 0.86 28.91
CA ASN A 455 -4.67 1.33 30.19
C ASN A 455 -4.98 0.17 31.16
N GLU A 456 -4.92 -1.06 30.67
CA GLU A 456 -5.21 -2.27 31.41
C GLU A 456 -3.98 -3.17 31.45
N LYS A 457 -3.90 -3.99 32.51
CA LYS A 457 -2.85 -5.01 32.59
C LYS A 457 -3.05 -6.01 31.44
N PRO A 458 -2.02 -6.30 30.63
CA PRO A 458 -2.14 -7.28 29.55
C PRO A 458 -2.54 -8.66 30.09
N PRO A 459 -3.59 -9.29 29.54
CA PRO A 459 -3.96 -10.65 29.92
C PRO A 459 -2.95 -11.65 29.36
N GLN A 460 -2.91 -12.83 29.96
CA GLN A 460 -1.91 -13.86 29.61
C GLN A 460 -2.01 -14.30 28.14
N PHE A 461 -3.23 -14.46 27.61
CA PHE A 461 -3.42 -14.86 26.21
C PHE A 461 -2.80 -13.84 25.23
N PHE A 462 -2.77 -12.55 25.59
CA PHE A 462 -2.16 -11.52 24.76
C PHE A 462 -0.64 -11.63 24.78
N ILE A 463 -0.08 -11.84 25.97
CA ILE A 463 1.36 -12.02 26.16
C ILE A 463 1.83 -13.24 25.35
N ASP A 464 1.14 -14.38 25.48
CA ASP A 464 1.48 -15.62 24.77
C ASP A 464 1.40 -15.45 23.23
N MET A 465 0.43 -14.67 22.76
CA MET A 465 0.25 -14.41 21.33
C MET A 465 1.31 -13.45 20.78
N TYR A 466 1.76 -12.46 21.57
CA TYR A 466 2.71 -11.45 21.11
C TYR A 466 4.18 -11.88 21.30
N LEU A 467 4.51 -12.50 22.44
CA LEU A 467 5.86 -12.94 22.80
C LEU A 467 6.06 -14.46 22.63
N GLY A 468 5.03 -15.22 22.28
CA GLY A 468 5.06 -16.67 22.37
C GLY A 468 4.77 -17.18 23.79
N GLU A 469 4.33 -18.44 23.90
CA GLU A 469 4.17 -19.08 25.20
C GLU A 469 5.52 -19.17 25.91
N ALA A 470 5.58 -18.69 27.16
CA ALA A 470 6.79 -18.83 27.95
C ALA A 470 7.13 -20.31 28.16
N ASP A 471 8.39 -20.64 27.91
CA ASP A 471 8.94 -21.95 28.23
C ASP A 471 10.27 -21.79 29.01
N LYS A 472 10.95 -22.91 29.25
CA LYS A 472 12.24 -22.90 29.96
C LYS A 472 13.36 -22.21 29.18
N GLU A 473 13.22 -22.07 27.87
CA GLU A 473 14.21 -21.47 26.97
C GLU A 473 13.93 -19.98 26.69
N ASN A 474 12.68 -19.51 26.85
CA ASN A 474 12.28 -18.11 26.63
C ASN A 474 11.28 -17.58 27.69
N PRO A 475 11.70 -17.38 28.96
CA PRO A 475 10.85 -16.78 29.98
C PRO A 475 10.69 -15.27 29.77
N TYR A 476 9.46 -14.76 29.79
CA TYR A 476 9.22 -13.32 29.96
C TYR A 476 9.11 -12.96 31.45
N PHE A 477 9.52 -11.75 31.81
CA PHE A 477 9.46 -11.23 33.19
C PHE A 477 8.52 -10.04 33.27
N VAL A 478 7.65 -10.04 34.27
CA VAL A 478 6.75 -8.92 34.55
C VAL A 478 7.26 -8.19 35.78
N LEU A 479 7.81 -6.99 35.57
CA LEU A 479 8.19 -6.08 36.65
C LEU A 479 7.01 -5.13 36.91
N SER A 480 6.53 -5.12 38.15
CA SER A 480 5.49 -4.20 38.60
C SER A 480 6.14 -3.08 39.38
N ASP A 481 6.12 -1.86 38.84
CA ASP A 481 6.53 -0.70 39.63
C ASP A 481 5.38 -0.22 40.52
N ILE A 482 5.59 -0.32 41.83
CA ILE A 482 4.71 0.27 42.85
C ILE A 482 5.40 1.41 43.61
N SER A 483 6.63 1.76 43.22
CA SER A 483 7.45 2.76 43.90
C SER A 483 7.18 4.19 43.44
N GLY A 484 6.45 4.36 42.33
CA GLY A 484 6.23 5.66 41.71
C GLY A 484 7.49 6.22 41.07
N CYS A 485 8.35 5.34 40.54
CA CYS A 485 9.56 5.72 39.85
C CYS A 485 9.20 6.63 38.66
N ASP A 486 9.90 7.75 38.52
CA ASP A 486 9.78 8.65 37.37
C ASP A 486 10.54 8.14 36.13
N GLY A 487 11.16 6.95 36.26
CA GLY A 487 11.99 6.33 35.26
C GLY A 487 13.43 6.84 35.29
N PHE A 488 13.84 7.74 36.18
CA PHE A 488 15.24 8.17 36.29
C PHE A 488 16.02 7.29 37.28
N LEU A 489 17.19 6.80 36.85
CA LEU A 489 18.13 6.09 37.70
C LEU A 489 19.01 7.11 38.43
N ASP A 490 18.61 7.43 39.66
CA ASP A 490 19.49 8.09 40.61
C ASP A 490 20.66 7.16 40.96
N LEU A 491 21.89 7.65 40.78
CA LEU A 491 23.09 6.85 40.99
C LEU A 491 23.44 6.66 42.47
N ASP A 492 23.00 7.59 43.32
CA ASP A 492 23.24 7.61 44.76
C ASP A 492 22.12 6.86 45.50
N GLU A 493 20.85 7.09 45.11
CA GLU A 493 19.67 6.46 45.69
C GLU A 493 18.76 5.80 44.63
N PRO A 494 19.18 4.66 44.05
CA PRO A 494 18.41 3.99 43.02
C PRO A 494 17.03 3.55 43.53
N SER A 495 15.98 3.83 42.75
CA SER A 495 14.61 3.49 43.14
C SER A 495 14.41 1.97 43.26
N PRO A 496 13.39 1.51 44.02
CA PRO A 496 13.06 0.09 44.11
C PRO A 496 12.82 -0.57 42.74
N PHE A 497 12.29 0.18 41.77
CA PHE A 497 12.13 -0.26 40.39
C PHE A 497 13.49 -0.68 39.78
N PHE A 498 14.49 0.20 39.83
CA PHE A 498 15.81 -0.08 39.25
C PHE A 498 16.58 -1.17 40.01
N GLN A 499 16.42 -1.25 41.32
CA GLN A 499 16.98 -2.33 42.13
C GLN A 499 16.39 -3.69 41.73
N GLN A 500 15.06 -3.76 41.55
CA GLN A 500 14.38 -4.97 41.07
C GLN A 500 14.81 -5.32 39.65
N LEU A 501 14.86 -4.35 38.74
CA LEU A 501 15.30 -4.55 37.36
C LEU A 501 16.73 -5.12 37.32
N SER A 502 17.68 -4.53 38.05
CA SER A 502 19.05 -5.07 38.13
C SER A 502 19.09 -6.47 38.73
N ALA A 503 18.30 -6.77 39.77
CA ALA A 503 18.30 -8.11 40.35
C ALA A 503 17.90 -9.20 39.33
N HIS A 504 17.04 -8.84 38.36
CA HIS A 504 16.58 -9.75 37.31
C HIS A 504 17.62 -9.99 36.21
N THR A 505 18.59 -9.11 36.00
CA THR A 505 19.71 -9.37 35.07
C THR A 505 20.72 -10.40 35.60
N GLY A 506 20.45 -10.99 36.77
CA GLY A 506 21.31 -11.99 37.42
C GLY A 506 22.53 -11.39 38.10
N LYS A 507 22.65 -10.06 38.14
CA LYS A 507 23.73 -9.32 38.80
C LYS A 507 23.14 -8.48 39.94
N GLN A 508 23.57 -8.74 41.18
CA GLN A 508 23.21 -7.87 42.31
C GLN A 508 23.90 -6.50 42.14
N GLY A 509 23.10 -5.43 42.07
CA GLY A 509 23.58 -4.04 42.13
C GLY A 509 22.86 -3.32 43.26
N THR A 510 23.61 -2.82 44.24
CA THR A 510 23.07 -2.01 45.35
C THR A 510 23.32 -0.52 45.15
N SER A 511 24.36 -0.15 44.39
CA SER A 511 24.61 1.23 43.95
C SER A 511 24.01 1.47 42.56
N GLY A 512 23.61 2.69 42.25
CA GLY A 512 23.11 3.00 40.92
C GLY A 512 24.18 2.88 39.83
N PHE A 513 25.47 3.05 40.16
CA PHE A 513 26.58 2.73 39.25
C PHE A 513 26.67 1.24 38.89
N ASP A 514 26.50 0.35 39.86
CA ASP A 514 26.49 -1.10 39.60
C ASP A 514 25.26 -1.47 38.77
N ILE A 515 24.10 -0.90 39.07
CA ILE A 515 22.86 -1.09 38.31
C ILE A 515 23.06 -0.63 36.86
N LEU A 516 23.58 0.58 36.63
CA LEU A 516 23.88 1.12 35.31
C LEU A 516 24.78 0.17 34.52
N ARG A 517 25.90 -0.26 35.10
CA ARG A 517 26.81 -1.21 34.45
C ARG A 517 26.12 -2.53 34.13
N ASN A 518 25.32 -3.06 35.06
CA ASN A 518 24.60 -4.32 34.87
C ASN A 518 23.58 -4.23 33.73
N LEU A 519 22.88 -3.10 33.60
CA LEU A 519 21.90 -2.86 32.54
C LEU A 519 22.54 -2.60 31.17
N VAL A 520 23.72 -1.95 31.13
CA VAL A 520 24.47 -1.74 29.88
C VAL A 520 25.07 -3.04 29.33
N ASP A 521 25.42 -3.97 30.21
CA ASP A 521 25.94 -5.29 29.84
C ASP A 521 24.84 -6.30 29.43
N TRP A 522 23.58 -6.02 29.76
CA TRP A 522 22.42 -6.89 29.55
C TRP A 522 21.86 -6.71 28.15
#